data_AF-A0A7W7FZS1-F1
#
_entry.id   AF-A0A7W7FZS1-F1
#
_cell.length_a   1.000
_cell.length_b   1.000
_cell.length_c   1.000
_cell.angle_alpha   90.00
_cell.angle_beta   90.00
_cell.angle_gamma   90.00
#
_symmetry.space_group_name_H-M   'P 1'
#
loop_
_entity.id
_entity.type
_entity.pdbx_description
1 polymer ?
#
loop_
_entity_poly.entity_id
_entity_poly.type
_entity_poly.pdbx_seq_one_letter_code
_entity_poly.pdbx_strand_id
1 'polypeptide(L)'
;MTYTAEAFQNEYLALGATEVNAIVTVTSSGSATGTRTSGATEIIIVDASGSMQAEGRIAAARQAAKAAVACIDDGVHFALIAGVGTAQQLFPAPGQLAVASAQTRAEATWAIDRLHASGGTAMGAWLLLAAQLFAQRPGDIAHAIMLTDGDNGERQGYLESVLESIGGKFAVDCRGVGTNWKVSELRKIADAMLGTVDIVARPDGLTAAFEQMMTAAMGKTSADVQLKVWTPVNATVRFVKQVEPQVADLTGKRVADGARAGRYPLGSWGAESRDYHICIDVPAGAAGDEMLAARVSVVEGDTVHAQSLVRAVWTDDVALSTKINRQVAHYTGQAELAETIQAGIEARKAGDDHTATIKFGRAAQLAHESGNQATSELLATVVEIEDAATGTVRLRRKVAAADEMALDTRSTKTVRVGRGQ
;
A
#
# COMPACT_ATOMS: atom_id res chain seq x y z
N MET A 1 21.82 0.88 -6.72
CA MET A 1 20.72 1.01 -7.69
C MET A 1 20.77 2.38 -8.31
N THR A 2 20.28 2.53 -9.55
CA THR A 2 20.13 3.85 -10.18
C THR A 2 18.67 4.24 -10.09
N TYR A 3 18.40 5.44 -9.58
CA TYR A 3 17.07 6.02 -9.52
C TYR A 3 16.94 7.16 -10.51
N THR A 4 15.73 7.35 -11.03
CA THR A 4 15.32 8.58 -11.71
C THR A 4 14.10 9.16 -10.99
N ALA A 5 13.98 10.49 -11.03
CA ALA A 5 12.84 11.21 -10.50
C ALA A 5 12.42 12.26 -11.53
N GLU A 6 11.17 12.18 -12.00
CA GLU A 6 10.61 13.06 -13.01
C GLU A 6 9.36 13.73 -12.46
N ALA A 7 9.25 15.05 -12.57
CA ALA A 7 8.08 15.81 -12.11
C ALA A 7 7.19 16.18 -13.30
N PHE A 8 5.91 15.85 -13.21
CA PHE A 8 4.86 16.22 -14.15
C PHE A 8 3.90 17.19 -13.47
N GLN A 9 3.76 18.38 -14.05
CA GLN A 9 2.93 19.44 -13.51
C GLN A 9 2.46 20.37 -14.63
N ASN A 10 1.52 21.26 -14.32
CA ASN A 10 1.43 22.55 -14.98
C ASN A 10 2.11 23.56 -14.04
N GLU A 11 3.27 24.11 -14.42
CA GLU A 11 3.94 25.14 -13.63
C GLU A 11 3.21 26.49 -13.62
N TYR A 12 2.30 26.74 -14.54
CA TYR A 12 1.62 28.02 -14.67
C TYR A 12 0.39 28.10 -13.76
N LEU A 13 0.39 29.11 -12.89
CA LEU A 13 -0.69 29.41 -11.96
C LEU A 13 -1.42 30.69 -12.36
N ALA A 14 -2.73 30.72 -12.19
CA ALA A 14 -3.50 31.95 -12.30
C ALA A 14 -3.11 32.94 -11.18
N LEU A 15 -3.26 34.24 -11.43
CA LEU A 15 -3.02 35.26 -10.40
C LEU A 15 -3.86 34.98 -9.14
N GLY A 16 -3.20 35.03 -7.98
CA GLY A 16 -3.83 34.73 -6.69
C GLY A 16 -3.94 33.23 -6.35
N ALA A 17 -3.65 32.31 -7.28
CA ALA A 17 -3.60 30.88 -6.97
C ALA A 17 -2.39 30.57 -6.09
N THR A 18 -2.60 29.68 -5.11
CA THR A 18 -1.62 29.32 -4.07
C THR A 18 -1.34 27.82 -4.01
N GLU A 19 -1.91 27.04 -4.92
CA GLU A 19 -1.82 25.58 -4.88
C GLU A 19 -1.00 25.07 -6.08
N VAL A 20 0.02 24.27 -5.80
CA VAL A 20 0.86 23.63 -6.81
C VAL A 20 0.72 22.12 -6.70
N ASN A 21 0.30 21.48 -7.78
CA ASN A 21 0.17 20.03 -7.88
C ASN A 21 1.24 19.46 -8.82
N ALA A 22 1.95 18.43 -8.37
CA ALA A 22 2.90 17.70 -9.19
C ALA A 22 2.77 16.19 -8.95
N ILE A 23 2.91 15.43 -10.03
CA ILE A 23 3.14 13.98 -9.98
C ILE A 23 4.64 13.75 -10.13
N VAL A 24 5.27 13.13 -9.14
CA VAL A 24 6.67 12.73 -9.21
C VAL A 24 6.73 11.24 -9.46
N THR A 25 7.20 10.85 -10.65
CA THR A 25 7.50 9.46 -10.99
C THR A 25 8.90 9.13 -10.51
N VAL A 26 9.01 8.17 -9.61
CA VAL A 26 10.28 7.61 -9.16
C VAL A 26 10.45 6.24 -9.78
N THR A 27 11.54 6.04 -10.51
CA THR A 27 11.86 4.74 -11.14
C THR A 27 13.21 4.25 -10.62
N SER A 28 13.27 2.98 -10.25
CA SER A 28 14.51 2.27 -9.93
C SER A 28 14.76 1.20 -10.98
N SER A 29 15.97 1.16 -11.54
CA SER A 29 16.38 0.10 -12.46
C SER A 29 16.61 -1.26 -11.76
N GLY A 30 16.55 -1.31 -10.43
CA GLY A 30 17.05 -2.44 -9.66
C GLY A 30 18.58 -2.52 -9.65
N SER A 31 19.10 -3.54 -8.98
CA SER A 31 20.51 -3.91 -9.05
C SER A 31 20.76 -4.76 -10.30
N ALA A 32 21.70 -4.36 -11.17
CA ALA A 32 21.99 -5.05 -12.42
C ALA A 32 22.43 -6.52 -12.24
N THR A 33 22.93 -6.88 -11.06
CA THR A 33 23.36 -8.24 -10.71
C THR A 33 22.35 -8.99 -9.83
N GLY A 34 21.20 -8.38 -9.51
CA GLY A 34 20.24 -8.92 -8.54
C GLY A 34 20.77 -8.99 -7.10
N THR A 35 22.01 -8.56 -6.85
CA THR A 35 22.62 -8.60 -5.53
C THR A 35 22.00 -7.52 -4.65
N ARG A 36 21.44 -7.93 -3.50
CA ARG A 36 20.92 -7.00 -2.49
C ARG A 36 22.06 -6.18 -1.89
N THR A 37 21.82 -4.89 -1.67
CA THR A 37 22.78 -4.02 -0.96
C THR A 37 22.62 -4.09 0.56
N SER A 38 21.49 -4.64 1.02
CA SER A 38 21.18 -4.94 2.42
C SER A 38 20.91 -6.43 2.60
N GLY A 39 21.02 -6.95 3.83
CA GLY A 39 20.40 -8.23 4.15
C GLY A 39 18.88 -8.15 4.00
N ALA A 40 18.19 -9.28 4.08
CA ALA A 40 16.73 -9.31 4.10
C ALA A 40 16.25 -10.22 5.23
N THR A 41 15.11 -9.85 5.82
CA THR A 41 14.39 -10.64 6.81
C THR A 41 12.92 -10.74 6.38
N GLU A 42 12.40 -11.96 6.30
CA GLU A 42 11.01 -12.26 5.97
C GLU A 42 10.29 -12.92 7.16
N ILE A 43 9.11 -12.44 7.53
CA ILE A 43 8.28 -13.08 8.57
C ILE A 43 6.93 -13.47 8.01
N ILE A 44 6.61 -14.77 8.04
CA ILE A 44 5.32 -15.27 7.59
C ILE A 44 4.43 -15.49 8.81
N ILE A 45 3.36 -14.71 8.91
CA ILE A 45 2.37 -14.76 9.99
C ILE A 45 1.12 -15.45 9.44
N VAL A 46 0.79 -16.61 10.01
CA VAL A 46 -0.35 -17.42 9.59
C VAL A 46 -1.35 -17.50 10.73
N ASP A 47 -2.56 -16.99 10.52
CA ASP A 47 -3.68 -17.23 11.41
C ASP A 47 -3.93 -18.73 11.60
N ALA A 48 -3.96 -19.13 12.86
CA ALA A 48 -4.24 -20.46 13.34
C ALA A 48 -5.31 -20.40 14.42
N SER A 49 -6.21 -19.41 14.38
CA SER A 49 -7.40 -19.32 15.23
C SER A 49 -8.38 -20.46 14.96
N GLY A 50 -9.36 -20.66 15.85
CA GLY A 50 -10.33 -21.75 15.73
C GLY A 50 -11.14 -21.75 14.42
N SER A 51 -11.42 -20.58 13.83
CA SER A 51 -12.18 -20.46 12.57
C SER A 51 -11.47 -21.10 11.38
N MET A 52 -10.14 -21.18 11.41
CA MET A 52 -9.32 -21.78 10.36
C MET A 52 -9.56 -23.30 10.19
N GLN A 53 -10.25 -23.96 11.14
CA GLN A 53 -10.67 -25.37 10.97
C GLN A 53 -11.71 -25.54 9.85
N ALA A 54 -12.45 -24.49 9.50
CA ALA A 54 -13.51 -24.56 8.50
C ALA A 54 -12.95 -24.76 7.08
N GLU A 55 -13.66 -25.54 6.27
CA GLU A 55 -13.56 -25.52 4.81
C GLU A 55 -12.13 -25.71 4.24
N GLY A 56 -11.27 -26.43 4.96
CA GLY A 56 -9.89 -26.67 4.54
C GLY A 56 -8.97 -25.44 4.60
N ARG A 57 -9.38 -24.33 5.23
CA ARG A 57 -8.59 -23.08 5.33
C ARG A 57 -7.23 -23.30 5.95
N ILE A 58 -7.14 -24.03 7.06
CA ILE A 58 -5.84 -24.34 7.69
C ILE A 58 -4.95 -25.18 6.76
N ALA A 59 -5.52 -26.12 5.99
CA ALA A 59 -4.75 -26.92 5.04
C ALA A 59 -4.20 -26.07 3.89
N ALA A 60 -5.01 -25.17 3.35
CA ALA A 60 -4.61 -24.22 2.33
C ALA A 60 -3.57 -23.21 2.87
N ALA A 61 -3.75 -22.70 4.09
CA ALA A 61 -2.80 -21.82 4.74
C ALA A 61 -1.43 -22.49 4.96
N ARG A 62 -1.41 -23.77 5.35
CA ARG A 62 -0.18 -24.57 5.42
C ARG A 62 0.48 -24.69 4.04
N GLN A 63 -0.29 -24.97 2.98
CA GLN A 63 0.25 -25.06 1.62
C GLN A 63 0.84 -23.73 1.16
N ALA A 64 0.12 -22.62 1.38
CA ALA A 64 0.58 -21.28 1.03
C ALA A 64 1.83 -20.87 1.80
N ALA A 65 1.89 -21.14 3.11
CA ALA A 65 3.08 -20.88 3.92
C ALA A 65 4.30 -21.69 3.45
N LYS A 66 4.11 -22.96 3.05
CA LYS A 66 5.18 -23.78 2.47
C LYS A 66 5.66 -23.22 1.13
N ALA A 67 4.75 -22.79 0.27
CA ALA A 67 5.09 -22.14 -0.99
C ALA A 67 5.87 -20.85 -0.75
N ALA A 68 5.44 -20.03 0.21
CA ALA A 68 6.19 -18.83 0.58
C ALA A 68 7.60 -19.14 1.11
N VAL A 69 7.76 -20.13 1.99
CA VAL A 69 9.09 -20.59 2.46
C VAL A 69 9.97 -21.07 1.31
N ALA A 70 9.38 -21.72 0.30
CA ALA A 70 10.12 -22.19 -0.87
C ALA A 70 10.64 -21.04 -1.75
N CYS A 71 9.95 -19.90 -1.75
CA CYS A 71 10.34 -18.68 -2.48
C CYS A 71 11.42 -17.85 -1.77
N ILE A 72 11.78 -18.15 -0.52
CA ILE A 72 12.79 -17.38 0.22
C ILE A 72 14.18 -17.69 -0.36
N ASP A 73 14.88 -16.65 -0.83
CA ASP A 73 16.24 -16.78 -1.36
C ASP A 73 17.21 -17.27 -0.29
N ASP A 74 18.21 -18.07 -0.69
CA ASP A 74 19.25 -18.54 0.22
C ASP A 74 19.99 -17.35 0.88
N GLY A 75 20.25 -17.47 2.18
CA GLY A 75 20.90 -16.44 2.99
C GLY A 75 19.96 -15.39 3.60
N VAL A 76 18.69 -15.33 3.20
CA VAL A 76 17.68 -14.44 3.81
C VAL A 76 17.29 -14.94 5.20
N HIS A 77 17.16 -14.04 6.17
CA HIS A 77 16.66 -14.40 7.51
C HIS A 77 15.16 -14.62 7.46
N PHE A 78 14.64 -15.59 8.20
CA PHE A 78 13.19 -15.77 8.27
C PHE A 78 12.70 -16.40 9.57
N ALA A 79 11.42 -16.18 9.83
CA ALA A 79 10.66 -16.83 10.90
C ALA A 79 9.21 -17.08 10.48
N LEU A 80 8.59 -18.03 11.17
CA LEU A 80 7.18 -18.38 11.04
C LEU A 80 6.46 -18.09 12.35
N ILE A 81 5.35 -17.35 12.29
CA ILE A 81 4.50 -17.05 13.44
C ILE A 81 3.12 -17.67 13.20
N ALA A 82 2.66 -18.46 14.16
CA ALA A 82 1.26 -18.81 14.30
C ALA A 82 0.53 -17.70 15.05
N GLY A 83 -0.48 -17.14 14.40
CA GLY A 83 -1.39 -16.19 15.00
C GLY A 83 -2.54 -16.90 15.71
N VAL A 84 -2.66 -16.73 17.02
CA VAL A 84 -3.82 -17.18 17.81
C VAL A 84 -4.30 -16.03 18.71
N GLY A 85 -4.93 -16.31 19.85
CA GLY A 85 -5.25 -15.27 20.86
C GLY A 85 -3.99 -14.59 21.46
N THR A 86 -2.81 -15.08 21.08
CA THR A 86 -1.47 -14.54 21.31
C THR A 86 -0.65 -14.75 20.02
N ALA A 87 0.66 -14.45 20.05
CA ALA A 87 1.58 -14.79 18.98
C ALA A 87 2.49 -15.96 19.40
N GLN A 88 2.61 -16.99 18.57
CA GLN A 88 3.54 -18.09 18.80
C GLN A 88 4.51 -18.23 17.63
N GLN A 89 5.81 -18.11 17.89
CA GLN A 89 6.82 -18.45 16.90
C GLN A 89 6.87 -19.97 16.71
N LEU A 90 6.62 -20.44 15.48
CA LEU A 90 6.68 -21.86 15.11
C LEU A 90 8.09 -22.29 14.71
N PHE A 91 8.81 -21.38 14.06
CA PHE A 91 10.14 -21.64 13.53
C PHE A 91 10.92 -20.33 13.39
N PRO A 92 12.24 -20.31 13.66
CA PRO A 92 12.99 -21.30 14.44
C PRO A 92 12.58 -21.25 15.94
N ALA A 93 13.48 -21.63 16.86
CA ALA A 93 13.23 -21.50 18.29
C ALA A 93 12.88 -20.04 18.67
N PRO A 94 12.01 -19.82 19.69
CA PRO A 94 11.54 -18.49 20.05
C PRO A 94 12.66 -17.46 20.22
N GLY A 95 12.46 -16.28 19.62
CA GLY A 95 13.41 -15.17 19.68
C GLY A 95 14.61 -15.31 18.74
N GLN A 96 14.63 -16.31 17.86
CA GLN A 96 15.69 -16.49 16.85
C GLN A 96 15.15 -16.25 15.43
N LEU A 97 16.07 -15.97 14.51
CA LEU A 97 15.83 -15.97 13.07
C LEU A 97 16.66 -17.09 12.41
N ALA A 98 16.04 -17.84 11.51
CA ALA A 98 16.75 -18.85 10.74
C ALA A 98 17.35 -18.19 9.50
N VAL A 99 18.48 -18.70 9.00
CA VAL A 99 19.00 -18.32 7.69
C VAL A 99 18.49 -19.32 6.66
N ALA A 100 17.89 -18.81 5.57
CA ALA A 100 17.33 -19.64 4.51
C ALA A 100 18.40 -20.49 3.83
N SER A 101 18.14 -21.79 3.83
CA SER A 101 18.94 -22.85 3.21
C SER A 101 18.02 -24.02 2.91
N ALA A 102 18.47 -25.02 2.14
CA ALA A 102 17.69 -26.23 1.91
C ALA A 102 17.27 -26.93 3.22
N GLN A 103 18.16 -26.96 4.22
CA GLN A 103 17.88 -27.59 5.51
C GLN A 103 16.82 -26.81 6.31
N THR A 104 17.02 -25.50 6.52
CA THR A 104 16.10 -24.69 7.32
C THR A 104 14.74 -24.53 6.65
N ARG A 105 14.66 -24.54 5.30
CA ARG A 105 13.38 -24.60 4.57
C ARG A 105 12.64 -25.93 4.79
N ALA A 106 13.36 -27.05 4.84
CA ALA A 106 12.77 -28.34 5.18
C ALA A 106 12.27 -28.36 6.64
N GLU A 107 13.06 -27.88 7.59
CA GLU A 107 12.67 -27.79 9.01
C GLU A 107 11.44 -26.88 9.22
N ALA A 108 11.40 -25.73 8.55
CA ALA A 108 10.25 -24.83 8.54
C ALA A 108 9.01 -25.52 7.97
N THR A 109 9.15 -26.28 6.88
CA THR A 109 8.06 -27.09 6.30
C THR A 109 7.49 -28.08 7.33
N TRP A 110 8.37 -28.76 8.08
CA TRP A 110 7.96 -29.66 9.17
C TRP A 110 7.27 -28.94 10.33
N ALA A 111 7.63 -27.68 10.61
CA ALA A 111 6.94 -26.87 11.62
C ALA A 111 5.53 -26.47 11.14
N ILE A 112 5.39 -26.08 9.87
CA ILE A 112 4.10 -25.75 9.24
C ILE A 112 3.14 -26.95 9.28
N ASP A 113 3.63 -28.17 9.05
CA ASP A 113 2.81 -29.38 9.10
C ASP A 113 2.15 -29.64 10.46
N ARG A 114 2.71 -29.06 11.53
CA ARG A 114 2.21 -29.16 12.90
C ARG A 114 1.30 -27.98 13.30
N LEU A 115 1.00 -27.06 12.38
CA LEU A 115 0.16 -25.89 12.65
C LEU A 115 -1.31 -26.26 12.81
N HIS A 116 -1.82 -26.30 14.04
CA HIS A 116 -3.23 -26.61 14.30
C HIS A 116 -4.04 -25.36 14.63
N ALA A 117 -5.26 -25.30 14.12
CA ALA A 117 -6.19 -24.21 14.34
C ALA A 117 -6.83 -24.31 15.75
N SER A 118 -6.64 -23.28 16.58
CA SER A 118 -7.17 -23.17 17.95
C SER A 118 -7.13 -21.73 18.46
N GLY A 119 -7.97 -21.39 19.44
CA GLY A 119 -7.93 -20.08 20.10
C GLY A 119 -8.57 -18.95 19.29
N GLY A 120 -8.29 -17.71 19.69
CA GLY A 120 -8.81 -16.48 19.08
C GLY A 120 -7.85 -15.82 18.09
N THR A 121 -8.07 -14.53 17.83
CA THR A 121 -7.32 -13.72 16.85
C THR A 121 -6.78 -12.46 17.54
N ALA A 122 -5.46 -12.26 17.54
CA ALA A 122 -4.81 -11.11 18.20
C ALA A 122 -3.74 -10.46 17.32
N MET A 123 -4.17 -9.74 16.29
CA MET A 123 -3.29 -9.23 15.23
C MET A 123 -2.19 -8.30 15.76
N GLY A 124 -2.51 -7.43 16.72
CA GLY A 124 -1.53 -6.56 17.36
C GLY A 124 -0.42 -7.34 18.06
N ALA A 125 -0.76 -8.40 18.80
CA ALA A 125 0.22 -9.29 19.41
C ALA A 125 1.13 -9.96 18.37
N TRP A 126 0.59 -10.38 17.23
CA TRP A 126 1.35 -11.01 16.15
C TRP A 126 2.37 -10.04 15.55
N LEU A 127 1.92 -8.81 15.27
CA LEU A 127 2.76 -7.75 14.72
C LEU A 127 3.86 -7.30 15.71
N LEU A 128 3.57 -7.28 17.02
CA LEU A 128 4.57 -7.00 18.04
C LEU A 128 5.68 -8.06 18.08
N LEU A 129 5.32 -9.35 17.98
CA LEU A 129 6.32 -10.42 17.92
C LEU A 129 7.17 -10.29 16.64
N ALA A 130 6.56 -10.01 15.50
CA ALA A 130 7.30 -9.76 14.26
C ALA A 130 8.26 -8.57 14.41
N ALA A 131 7.82 -7.46 15.02
CA ALA A 131 8.65 -6.30 15.29
C ALA A 131 9.87 -6.62 16.17
N GLN A 132 9.71 -7.48 17.19
CA GLN A 132 10.81 -7.94 18.04
C GLN A 132 11.85 -8.75 17.26
N LEU A 133 11.41 -9.57 16.31
CA LEU A 133 12.30 -10.36 15.46
C LEU A 133 13.04 -9.45 14.46
N PHE A 134 12.35 -8.52 13.80
CA PHE A 134 12.99 -7.56 12.89
C PHE A 134 14.03 -6.68 13.59
N ALA A 135 13.80 -6.31 14.86
CA ALA A 135 14.72 -5.49 15.63
C ALA A 135 16.11 -6.13 15.82
N GLN A 136 16.25 -7.45 15.63
CA GLN A 136 17.54 -8.16 15.68
C GLN A 136 18.42 -7.90 14.45
N ARG A 137 17.82 -7.38 13.37
CA ARG A 137 18.44 -7.19 12.05
C ARG A 137 18.24 -5.75 11.55
N PRO A 138 18.73 -4.73 12.27
CA PRO A 138 18.59 -3.35 11.82
C PRO A 138 19.29 -3.15 10.46
N GLY A 139 18.58 -2.53 9.52
CA GLY A 139 19.07 -2.24 8.16
C GLY A 139 18.83 -3.34 7.13
N ASP A 140 18.33 -4.51 7.54
CA ASP A 140 17.81 -5.51 6.59
C ASP A 140 16.53 -4.96 5.92
N ILE A 141 16.28 -5.40 4.69
CA ILE A 141 14.96 -5.29 4.06
C ILE A 141 13.99 -6.13 4.90
N ALA A 142 13.09 -5.47 5.61
CA ALA A 142 12.16 -6.10 6.55
C ALA A 142 10.75 -6.14 5.98
N HIS A 143 10.24 -7.35 5.74
CA HIS A 143 8.91 -7.58 5.19
C HIS A 143 8.21 -8.75 5.89
N ALA A 144 6.90 -8.62 6.11
CA ALA A 144 6.06 -9.69 6.60
C ALA A 144 4.82 -9.90 5.72
N ILE A 145 4.44 -11.16 5.56
CA ILE A 145 3.12 -11.54 5.05
C ILE A 145 2.25 -11.89 6.25
N MET A 146 1.03 -11.36 6.29
CA MET A 146 0.03 -11.70 7.31
C MET A 146 -1.25 -12.24 6.67
N LEU A 147 -1.63 -13.47 7.03
CA LEU A 147 -2.90 -14.08 6.65
C LEU A 147 -3.85 -14.13 7.84
N THR A 148 -5.13 -13.82 7.63
CA THR A 148 -6.21 -14.05 8.60
C THR A 148 -7.51 -14.49 7.93
N ASP A 149 -8.37 -15.22 8.65
CA ASP A 149 -9.74 -15.51 8.24
C ASP A 149 -10.81 -14.88 9.14
N GLY A 150 -10.39 -14.11 10.14
CA GLY A 150 -11.21 -13.64 11.25
C GLY A 150 -11.03 -12.16 11.58
N ASP A 151 -11.99 -11.63 12.34
CA ASP A 151 -11.89 -10.32 12.98
C ASP A 151 -10.85 -10.29 14.10
N ASN A 152 -10.27 -9.11 14.34
CA ASN A 152 -9.39 -8.93 15.48
C ASN A 152 -10.16 -9.01 16.82
N GLY A 153 -9.76 -9.92 17.70
CA GLY A 153 -10.38 -10.17 19.00
C GLY A 153 -9.78 -9.37 20.16
N GLU A 154 -8.89 -8.43 19.89
CA GLU A 154 -8.22 -7.62 20.91
C GLU A 154 -9.12 -6.51 21.44
N ARG A 155 -8.77 -5.97 22.62
CA ARG A 155 -9.46 -4.80 23.16
C ARG A 155 -9.37 -3.62 22.18
N GLN A 156 -10.44 -2.84 22.08
CA GLN A 156 -10.50 -1.65 21.25
C GLN A 156 -9.31 -0.71 21.54
N GLY A 157 -8.66 -0.19 20.49
CA GLY A 157 -7.51 0.71 20.60
C GLY A 157 -6.16 0.02 20.80
N TYR A 158 -6.12 -1.29 21.08
CA TYR A 158 -4.83 -1.98 21.27
C TYR A 158 -4.06 -2.10 19.96
N LEU A 159 -4.70 -2.55 18.88
CA LEU A 159 -4.08 -2.65 17.56
C LEU A 159 -3.53 -1.28 17.12
N GLU A 160 -4.31 -0.21 17.29
CA GLU A 160 -3.87 1.15 16.98
C GLU A 160 -2.62 1.55 17.77
N SER A 161 -2.59 1.30 19.09
CA SER A 161 -1.41 1.59 19.93
C SER A 161 -0.17 0.80 19.50
N VAL A 162 -0.37 -0.44 19.02
CA VAL A 162 0.71 -1.26 18.47
C VAL A 162 1.23 -0.63 17.18
N LEU A 163 0.35 -0.30 16.24
CA LEU A 163 0.71 0.29 14.95
C LEU A 163 1.41 1.64 15.10
N GLU A 164 1.01 2.47 16.07
CA GLU A 164 1.74 3.71 16.41
C GLU A 164 3.17 3.44 16.88
N SER A 165 3.39 2.35 17.62
CA SER A 165 4.71 2.00 18.18
C SER A 165 5.67 1.34 17.17
N ILE A 166 5.13 0.68 16.14
CA ILE A 166 5.93 -0.09 15.16
C ILE A 166 5.83 0.43 13.72
N GLY A 167 4.96 1.41 13.46
CA GLY A 167 4.68 1.95 12.14
C GLY A 167 5.94 2.32 11.36
N GLY A 168 5.99 1.91 10.09
CA GLY A 168 7.11 2.20 9.19
C GLY A 168 8.42 1.45 9.46
N LYS A 169 8.50 0.58 10.48
CA LYS A 169 9.74 -0.19 10.78
C LYS A 169 9.96 -1.38 9.85
N PHE A 170 8.89 -1.91 9.26
CA PHE A 170 8.90 -3.01 8.31
C PHE A 170 7.63 -2.94 7.44
N ALA A 171 7.66 -3.61 6.29
CA ALA A 171 6.51 -3.71 5.41
C ALA A 171 5.58 -4.86 5.81
N VAL A 172 4.26 -4.70 5.70
CA VAL A 172 3.30 -5.80 5.93
C VAL A 172 2.25 -5.90 4.83
N ASP A 173 2.30 -6.98 4.05
CA ASP A 173 1.24 -7.35 3.12
C ASP A 173 0.23 -8.29 3.79
N CYS A 174 -1.03 -7.86 3.82
CA CYS A 174 -2.13 -8.56 4.47
C CYS A 174 -3.00 -9.30 3.44
N ARG A 175 -3.41 -10.54 3.75
CA ARG A 175 -4.42 -11.28 3.01
C ARG A 175 -5.51 -11.76 3.95
N GLY A 176 -6.76 -11.47 3.59
CA GLY A 176 -7.91 -12.01 4.28
C GLY A 176 -8.55 -13.14 3.48
N VAL A 177 -8.70 -14.33 4.07
CA VAL A 177 -9.31 -15.48 3.40
C VAL A 177 -10.80 -15.62 3.72
N GLY A 178 -11.61 -15.86 2.70
CA GLY A 178 -13.06 -15.87 2.85
C GLY A 178 -13.61 -14.48 3.20
N THR A 179 -14.68 -14.44 3.98
CA THR A 179 -15.46 -13.21 4.22
C THR A 179 -15.72 -12.90 5.70
N ASN A 180 -15.07 -13.61 6.62
CA ASN A 180 -15.34 -13.51 8.07
C ASN A 180 -14.35 -12.58 8.80
N TRP A 181 -13.82 -11.59 8.10
CA TRP A 181 -12.83 -10.63 8.59
C TRP A 181 -13.19 -9.21 8.12
N LYS A 182 -12.65 -8.20 8.81
CA LYS A 182 -12.90 -6.79 8.49
C LYS A 182 -11.82 -6.17 7.62
N VAL A 183 -12.21 -5.70 6.43
CA VAL A 183 -11.34 -4.96 5.51
C VAL A 183 -10.67 -3.75 6.18
N SER A 184 -11.41 -3.02 7.00
CA SER A 184 -10.90 -1.84 7.70
C SER A 184 -9.77 -2.16 8.69
N GLU A 185 -9.76 -3.34 9.30
CA GLU A 185 -8.71 -3.72 10.26
C GLU A 185 -7.40 -4.03 9.53
N LEU A 186 -7.45 -4.82 8.46
CA LEU A 186 -6.27 -5.11 7.64
C LEU A 186 -5.77 -3.90 6.87
N ARG A 187 -6.66 -3.01 6.41
CA ARG A 187 -6.29 -1.74 5.77
C ARG A 187 -5.49 -0.86 6.72
N LYS A 188 -5.91 -0.72 7.99
CA LYS A 188 -5.14 0.03 9.00
C LYS A 188 -3.71 -0.51 9.14
N ILE A 189 -3.55 -1.84 9.16
CA ILE A 189 -2.24 -2.49 9.26
C ILE A 189 -1.40 -2.20 8.00
N ALA A 190 -1.95 -2.46 6.82
CA ALA A 190 -1.27 -2.22 5.55
C ALA A 190 -0.84 -0.75 5.40
N ASP A 191 -1.72 0.20 5.73
CA ASP A 191 -1.43 1.64 5.66
C ASP A 191 -0.33 2.03 6.65
N ALA A 192 -0.42 1.61 7.91
CA ALA A 192 0.58 1.89 8.93
C ALA A 192 1.97 1.32 8.56
N MET A 193 1.98 0.16 7.93
CA MET A 193 3.16 -0.64 7.61
C MET A 193 3.55 -0.58 6.14
N LEU A 194 3.11 0.42 5.36
CA LEU A 194 3.54 0.62 3.96
C LEU A 194 3.34 -0.60 3.03
N GLY A 195 2.31 -1.40 3.29
CA GLY A 195 2.00 -2.61 2.52
C GLY A 195 0.65 -2.56 1.82
N THR A 196 0.07 -3.73 1.59
CA THR A 196 -1.17 -3.92 0.83
C THR A 196 -2.16 -4.79 1.57
N VAL A 197 -3.44 -4.70 1.22
CA VAL A 197 -4.49 -5.62 1.65
C VAL A 197 -5.20 -6.17 0.42
N ASP A 198 -5.48 -7.48 0.39
CA ASP A 198 -6.41 -8.06 -0.59
C ASP A 198 -7.19 -9.25 -0.02
N ILE A 199 -8.34 -9.52 -0.63
CA ILE A 199 -9.15 -10.69 -0.35
C ILE A 199 -8.67 -11.90 -1.16
N VAL A 200 -8.61 -13.05 -0.49
CA VAL A 200 -8.53 -14.37 -1.10
C VAL A 200 -9.87 -15.05 -0.87
N ALA A 201 -10.80 -14.86 -1.81
CA ALA A 201 -12.21 -15.24 -1.63
C ALA A 201 -12.39 -16.73 -1.33
N ARG A 202 -11.49 -17.57 -1.84
CA ARG A 202 -11.50 -19.02 -1.66
C ARG A 202 -10.10 -19.53 -1.28
N PRO A 203 -9.99 -20.56 -0.41
CA PRO A 203 -8.69 -21.05 0.05
C PRO A 203 -7.75 -21.57 -1.06
N ASP A 204 -8.31 -22.04 -2.17
CA ASP A 204 -7.55 -22.51 -3.34
C ASP A 204 -6.67 -21.42 -3.99
N GLY A 205 -7.01 -20.13 -3.80
CA GLY A 205 -6.21 -19.00 -4.26
C GLY A 205 -5.04 -18.60 -3.35
N LEU A 206 -4.91 -19.17 -2.14
CA LEU A 206 -3.94 -18.69 -1.14
C LEU A 206 -2.48 -18.89 -1.58
N THR A 207 -2.17 -20.05 -2.16
CA THR A 207 -0.80 -20.37 -2.59
C THR A 207 -0.28 -19.37 -3.60
N ALA A 208 -1.05 -19.09 -4.66
CA ALA A 208 -0.68 -18.13 -5.68
C ALA A 208 -0.52 -16.71 -5.11
N ALA A 209 -1.39 -16.31 -4.17
CA ALA A 209 -1.28 -15.01 -3.51
C ALA A 209 0.02 -14.88 -2.70
N PHE A 210 0.42 -15.93 -1.98
CA PHE A 210 1.66 -15.96 -1.20
C PHE A 210 2.90 -15.95 -2.10
N GLU A 211 2.91 -16.75 -3.16
CA GLU A 211 4.00 -16.77 -4.15
C GLU A 211 4.19 -15.40 -4.80
N GLN A 212 3.09 -14.72 -5.14
CA GLN A 212 3.15 -13.37 -5.72
C GLN A 212 3.74 -12.34 -4.74
N MET A 213 3.31 -12.34 -3.48
CA MET A 213 3.85 -11.45 -2.45
C MET A 213 5.34 -11.73 -2.22
N MET A 214 5.72 -13.00 -2.09
CA MET A 214 7.10 -13.41 -1.88
C MET A 214 8.00 -13.03 -3.06
N THR A 215 7.53 -13.20 -4.30
CA THR A 215 8.27 -12.78 -5.49
C THR A 215 8.54 -11.28 -5.47
N ALA A 216 7.54 -10.47 -5.08
CA ALA A 216 7.69 -9.02 -4.98
C ALA A 216 8.65 -8.62 -3.83
N ALA A 217 8.55 -9.28 -2.67
CA ALA A 217 9.40 -9.03 -1.51
C ALA A 217 10.86 -9.43 -1.78
N MET A 218 11.10 -10.58 -2.40
CA MET A 218 12.45 -11.02 -2.76
C MET A 218 13.04 -10.18 -3.90
N GLY A 219 12.23 -9.58 -4.76
CA GLY A 219 12.69 -8.62 -5.76
C GLY A 219 13.25 -7.31 -5.18
N LYS A 220 13.09 -7.05 -3.88
CA LYS A 220 13.61 -5.84 -3.21
C LYS A 220 15.12 -5.95 -2.97
N THR A 221 15.79 -4.82 -3.12
CA THR A 221 17.24 -4.69 -3.23
C THR A 221 17.79 -3.58 -2.32
N SER A 222 16.97 -2.60 -1.92
CA SER A 222 17.26 -1.57 -0.90
C SER A 222 16.17 -1.57 0.18
N ALA A 223 16.54 -1.24 1.42
CA ALA A 223 15.71 -1.37 2.62
C ALA A 223 14.96 -0.09 3.02
N ASP A 224 15.56 1.09 2.89
CA ASP A 224 15.01 2.35 3.44
C ASP A 224 15.19 3.51 2.44
N VAL A 225 14.34 3.50 1.41
CA VAL A 225 14.24 4.61 0.45
C VAL A 225 13.22 5.61 0.96
N GLN A 226 13.56 6.89 0.88
CA GLN A 226 12.73 7.98 1.35
C GLN A 226 12.57 9.05 0.27
N LEU A 227 11.39 9.70 0.28
CA LEU A 227 11.14 10.90 -0.51
C LEU A 227 11.39 12.11 0.38
N LYS A 228 12.47 12.84 0.13
CA LYS A 228 12.78 14.10 0.80
C LYS A 228 12.16 15.25 0.01
N VAL A 229 11.24 15.98 0.63
CA VAL A 229 10.61 17.17 0.06
C VAL A 229 11.09 18.39 0.82
N TRP A 230 11.83 19.25 0.13
CA TRP A 230 12.21 20.57 0.61
C TRP A 230 11.29 21.64 0.02
N THR A 231 10.90 22.64 0.82
CA THR A 231 10.11 23.81 0.40
C THR A 231 10.83 25.12 0.75
N PRO A 232 10.61 26.22 0.00
CA PRO A 232 11.10 27.54 0.37
C PRO A 232 10.36 28.08 1.60
N VAL A 233 10.82 29.24 2.10
CA VAL A 233 10.14 29.96 3.18
C VAL A 233 8.74 30.34 2.72
N ASN A 234 7.75 30.22 3.62
CA ASN A 234 6.32 30.47 3.36
C ASN A 234 5.62 29.48 2.40
N ALA A 235 6.26 28.34 2.09
CA ALA A 235 5.59 27.24 1.38
C ALA A 235 5.48 26.00 2.28
N THR A 236 4.33 25.34 2.23
CA THR A 236 4.03 24.16 3.06
C THR A 236 3.56 23.01 2.19
N VAL A 237 4.04 21.80 2.49
CA VAL A 237 3.53 20.59 1.85
C VAL A 237 2.14 20.33 2.40
N ARG A 238 1.11 20.37 1.55
CA ARG A 238 -0.27 20.07 1.92
C ARG A 238 -0.47 18.56 2.06
N PHE A 239 0.00 17.79 1.08
CA PHE A 239 -0.02 16.34 1.14
C PHE A 239 1.08 15.70 0.28
N VAL A 240 1.41 14.46 0.61
CA VAL A 240 2.19 13.53 -0.22
C VAL A 240 1.43 12.21 -0.26
N LYS A 241 0.92 11.83 -1.42
CA LYS A 241 0.20 10.56 -1.63
C LYS A 241 0.95 9.73 -2.67
N GLN A 242 1.18 8.46 -2.39
CA GLN A 242 1.45 7.50 -3.46
C GLN A 242 0.15 7.32 -4.26
N VAL A 243 0.24 7.32 -5.58
CA VAL A 243 -0.91 7.19 -6.49
C VAL A 243 -0.72 6.10 -7.54
N GLU A 244 0.43 5.43 -7.56
CA GLU A 244 0.71 4.25 -8.39
C GLU A 244 1.79 3.40 -7.70
N PRO A 245 1.63 2.06 -7.62
CA PRO A 245 0.56 1.20 -8.18
C PRO A 245 -0.73 1.14 -7.34
N GLN A 246 -0.75 1.87 -6.22
CA GLN A 246 -1.93 2.02 -5.39
C GLN A 246 -1.91 3.35 -4.67
N VAL A 247 -3.11 3.85 -4.35
CA VAL A 247 -3.32 5.03 -3.51
C VAL A 247 -2.91 4.71 -2.07
N ALA A 248 -1.98 5.48 -1.52
CA ALA A 248 -1.62 5.46 -0.11
C ALA A 248 -1.22 6.87 0.35
N ASP A 249 -1.82 7.34 1.46
CA ASP A 249 -1.50 8.65 2.01
C ASP A 249 -0.25 8.59 2.90
N LEU A 250 0.80 9.31 2.50
CA LEU A 250 2.06 9.39 3.23
C LEU A 250 2.14 10.67 4.07
N THR A 251 1.17 11.58 3.99
CA THR A 251 1.22 12.92 4.59
C THR A 251 1.50 12.88 6.09
N GLY A 252 0.80 12.00 6.82
CA GLY A 252 0.98 11.78 8.25
C GLY A 252 2.27 11.05 8.65
N LYS A 253 3.04 10.54 7.67
CA LYS A 253 4.28 9.77 7.87
C LYS A 253 5.55 10.62 7.75
N ARG A 254 5.39 11.95 7.71
CA ARG A 254 6.50 12.90 7.56
C ARG A 254 7.43 12.87 8.77
N VAL A 255 8.71 12.64 8.53
CA VAL A 255 9.80 12.85 9.51
C VAL A 255 10.51 14.17 9.19
N ALA A 256 10.74 15.02 10.18
CA ALA A 256 11.42 16.30 9.96
C ALA A 256 12.90 16.09 9.57
N ASP A 257 13.37 16.85 8.58
CA ASP A 257 14.77 16.83 8.12
C ASP A 257 15.27 18.27 7.96
N GLY A 258 15.58 18.90 9.10
CA GLY A 258 15.86 20.33 9.19
C GLY A 258 14.62 21.21 9.06
N ALA A 259 14.82 22.52 9.06
CA ALA A 259 13.73 23.50 9.18
C ALA A 259 12.78 23.56 7.96
N ARG A 260 13.24 23.09 6.80
CA ARG A 260 12.56 23.28 5.50
C ARG A 260 12.40 22.01 4.69
N ALA A 261 12.70 20.85 5.25
CA ALA A 261 12.47 19.58 4.56
C ALA A 261 11.80 18.55 5.47
N GLY A 262 11.06 17.65 4.84
CA GLY A 262 10.51 16.45 5.46
C GLY A 262 10.82 15.24 4.60
N ARG A 263 10.99 14.09 5.26
CA ARG A 263 11.18 12.79 4.63
C ARG A 263 9.89 11.99 4.77
N TYR A 264 9.48 11.35 3.69
CA TYR A 264 8.34 10.43 3.63
C TYR A 264 8.87 9.03 3.32
N PRO A 265 8.50 8.01 4.10
CA PRO A 265 9.04 6.68 3.89
C PRO A 265 8.42 6.05 2.64
N LEU A 266 9.28 5.56 1.74
CA LEU A 266 8.86 4.79 0.56
C LEU A 266 9.07 3.29 0.76
N GLY A 267 9.65 2.88 1.90
CA GLY A 267 9.94 1.50 2.24
C GLY A 267 11.05 0.90 1.37
N SER A 268 10.95 -0.41 1.12
CA SER A 268 11.91 -1.15 0.33
C SER A 268 11.64 -1.06 -1.17
N TRP A 269 12.72 -1.11 -1.96
CA TRP A 269 12.68 -0.95 -3.41
C TRP A 269 13.48 -2.02 -4.13
N GLY A 270 12.96 -2.46 -5.27
CA GLY A 270 13.63 -3.30 -6.26
C GLY A 270 13.68 -2.61 -7.62
N ALA A 271 13.56 -3.41 -8.69
CA ALA A 271 13.31 -2.89 -10.03
C ALA A 271 11.81 -2.55 -10.17
N GLU A 272 11.45 -1.28 -9.99
CA GLU A 272 10.06 -0.85 -9.98
C GLU A 272 9.91 0.65 -10.26
N SER A 273 8.68 1.11 -10.44
CA SER A 273 8.34 2.51 -10.64
C SER A 273 7.06 2.84 -9.88
N ARG A 274 7.07 3.95 -9.14
CA ARG A 274 5.92 4.43 -8.35
C ARG A 274 5.72 5.93 -8.59
N ASP A 275 4.48 6.37 -8.52
CA ASP A 275 4.10 7.77 -8.74
C ASP A 275 3.56 8.40 -7.45
N TYR A 276 3.98 9.64 -7.19
CA TYR A 276 3.62 10.39 -6.00
C TYR A 276 2.95 11.70 -6.36
N HIS A 277 1.74 11.93 -5.87
CA HIS A 277 1.06 13.22 -5.96
C HIS A 277 1.45 14.07 -4.76
N ILE A 278 2.14 15.18 -5.06
CA ILE A 278 2.60 16.16 -4.08
C ILE A 278 1.84 17.45 -4.33
N CYS A 279 1.20 17.96 -3.27
CA CYS A 279 0.55 19.26 -3.27
C CYS A 279 1.27 20.20 -2.33
N ILE A 280 1.59 21.40 -2.80
CA ILE A 280 2.31 22.42 -2.04
C ILE A 280 1.49 23.69 -2.05
N ASP A 281 1.28 24.25 -0.87
CA ASP A 281 0.77 25.60 -0.70
C ASP A 281 1.93 26.59 -0.80
N VAL A 282 1.79 27.57 -1.69
CA VAL A 282 2.77 28.63 -1.96
C VAL A 282 2.12 30.02 -1.78
N PRO A 283 2.90 31.06 -1.44
CA PRO A 283 2.36 32.42 -1.40
C PRO A 283 1.92 32.84 -2.81
N ALA A 284 0.86 33.64 -2.92
CA ALA A 284 0.46 34.20 -4.22
C ALA A 284 1.56 35.12 -4.79
N GLY A 285 1.80 35.04 -6.10
CA GLY A 285 2.74 35.89 -6.83
C GLY A 285 2.06 36.85 -7.80
N ALA A 286 2.85 37.78 -8.33
CA ALA A 286 2.48 38.66 -9.43
C ALA A 286 2.76 38.01 -10.80
N ALA A 287 2.16 38.55 -11.86
CA ALA A 287 2.39 38.05 -13.21
C ALA A 287 3.90 38.08 -13.56
N GLY A 288 4.43 36.95 -14.01
CA GLY A 288 5.84 36.76 -14.35
C GLY A 288 6.73 36.31 -13.18
N ASP A 289 6.23 36.30 -11.95
CA ASP A 289 6.98 35.74 -10.82
C ASP A 289 7.19 34.24 -11.01
N GLU A 290 8.41 33.78 -10.77
CA GLU A 290 8.77 32.36 -10.77
C GLU A 290 9.33 31.97 -9.39
N MET A 291 8.88 30.82 -8.89
CA MET A 291 9.42 30.21 -7.69
C MET A 291 9.64 28.70 -7.84
N LEU A 292 10.59 28.19 -7.07
CA LEU A 292 10.71 26.77 -6.80
C LEU A 292 9.76 26.42 -5.64
N ALA A 293 8.62 25.80 -5.93
CA ALA A 293 7.65 25.37 -4.92
C ALA A 293 8.19 24.23 -4.05
N ALA A 294 8.88 23.25 -4.66
CA ALA A 294 9.62 22.24 -3.91
C ALA A 294 10.80 21.67 -4.68
N ARG A 295 11.75 21.13 -3.92
CA ARG A 295 12.77 20.20 -4.41
C ARG A 295 12.45 18.83 -3.84
N VAL A 296 12.24 17.86 -4.73
CA VAL A 296 11.88 16.49 -4.37
C VAL A 296 13.08 15.60 -4.67
N SER A 297 13.58 14.91 -3.66
CA SER A 297 14.78 14.09 -3.75
C SER A 297 14.47 12.65 -3.30
N VAL A 298 14.98 11.67 -4.02
CA VAL A 298 15.00 10.27 -3.61
C VAL A 298 16.29 10.04 -2.84
N VAL A 299 16.17 9.61 -1.59
CA VAL A 299 17.31 9.49 -0.68
C VAL A 299 17.36 8.13 0.02
N GLU A 300 18.57 7.66 0.30
CA GLU A 300 18.86 6.54 1.22
C GLU A 300 19.88 7.06 2.25
N GLY A 301 19.47 7.14 3.52
CA GLY A 301 20.22 7.92 4.52
C GLY A 301 20.39 9.37 4.06
N ASP A 302 21.62 9.89 4.03
CA ASP A 302 21.90 11.25 3.54
C ASP A 302 22.30 11.30 2.05
N THR A 303 22.36 10.15 1.39
CA THR A 303 22.73 10.07 -0.03
C THR A 303 21.54 10.44 -0.90
N VAL A 304 21.70 11.44 -1.76
CA VAL A 304 20.71 11.80 -2.78
C VAL A 304 20.98 11.01 -4.05
N HIS A 305 20.02 10.18 -4.47
CA HIS A 305 20.13 9.34 -5.66
C HIS A 305 19.52 9.99 -6.91
N ALA A 306 18.41 10.69 -6.74
CA ALA A 306 17.72 11.38 -7.82
C ALA A 306 17.01 12.63 -7.28
N GLN A 307 16.74 13.59 -8.16
CA GLN A 307 16.07 14.82 -7.78
C GLN A 307 15.21 15.35 -8.92
N SER A 308 14.02 15.86 -8.59
CA SER A 308 13.17 16.65 -9.46
C SER A 308 12.82 17.99 -8.81
N LEU A 309 12.44 18.97 -9.62
CA LEU A 309 12.06 20.31 -9.19
C LEU A 309 10.58 20.53 -9.50
N VAL A 310 9.86 21.09 -8.52
CA VAL A 310 8.46 21.48 -8.67
C VAL A 310 8.39 23.00 -8.72
N ARG A 311 7.96 23.57 -9.85
CA ARG A 311 7.98 25.01 -10.14
C ARG A 311 6.59 25.63 -9.98
N ALA A 312 6.54 26.93 -9.77
CA ALA A 312 5.33 27.73 -9.88
C ALA A 312 5.67 29.05 -10.58
N VAL A 313 4.88 29.40 -11.59
CA VAL A 313 5.02 30.61 -12.41
C VAL A 313 3.65 31.26 -12.49
N TRP A 314 3.52 32.47 -11.96
CA TRP A 314 2.23 33.19 -12.03
C TRP A 314 2.07 33.87 -13.38
N THR A 315 0.89 33.76 -13.96
CA THR A 315 0.58 34.33 -15.26
C THR A 315 -0.85 34.86 -15.32
N ASP A 316 -1.03 35.92 -16.09
CA ASP A 316 -2.32 36.46 -16.52
C ASP A 316 -2.84 35.77 -17.79
N ASP A 317 -2.03 34.92 -18.43
CA ASP A 317 -2.44 34.10 -19.56
C ASP A 317 -3.31 32.93 -19.09
N VAL A 318 -4.61 33.06 -19.37
CA VAL A 318 -5.62 32.06 -19.05
C VAL A 318 -5.33 30.74 -19.78
N ALA A 319 -4.77 30.75 -20.99
CA ALA A 319 -4.49 29.53 -21.74
C ALA A 319 -3.35 28.70 -21.10
N LEU A 320 -2.34 29.38 -20.52
CA LEU A 320 -1.27 28.70 -19.80
C LEU A 320 -1.75 28.16 -18.44
N SER A 321 -2.45 28.98 -17.67
CA SER A 321 -2.91 28.61 -16.32
C SER A 321 -4.05 27.58 -16.29
N THR A 322 -4.87 27.51 -17.34
CA THR A 322 -5.95 26.50 -17.44
C THR A 322 -5.52 25.20 -18.14
N LYS A 323 -4.26 25.10 -18.56
CA LYS A 323 -3.73 23.88 -19.18
C LYS A 323 -3.78 22.72 -18.18
N ILE A 324 -4.52 21.67 -18.54
CA ILE A 324 -4.64 20.46 -17.72
C ILE A 324 -3.40 19.60 -17.94
N ASN A 325 -2.65 19.33 -16.87
CA ASN A 325 -1.61 18.30 -16.90
C ASN A 325 -2.28 16.92 -16.82
N ARG A 326 -2.05 16.08 -17.83
CA ARG A 326 -2.71 14.77 -17.97
C ARG A 326 -2.43 13.85 -16.78
N GLN A 327 -1.20 13.80 -16.29
CA GLN A 327 -0.81 12.97 -15.15
C GLN A 327 -1.51 13.43 -13.87
N VAL A 328 -1.46 14.74 -13.58
CA VAL A 328 -2.12 15.32 -12.40
C VAL A 328 -3.62 15.05 -12.42
N ALA A 329 -4.29 15.32 -13.56
CA ALA A 329 -5.73 15.09 -13.70
C ALA A 329 -6.10 13.60 -13.53
N HIS A 330 -5.34 12.70 -14.16
CA HIS A 330 -5.58 11.26 -14.06
C HIS A 330 -5.48 10.75 -12.63
N TYR A 331 -4.39 11.05 -11.92
CA TYR A 331 -4.18 10.53 -10.56
C TYR A 331 -5.06 11.23 -9.52
N THR A 332 -5.44 12.48 -9.74
CA THR A 332 -6.48 13.13 -8.92
C THR A 332 -7.81 12.40 -9.07
N GLY A 333 -8.20 12.02 -10.29
CA GLY A 333 -9.39 11.21 -10.55
C GLY A 333 -9.32 9.80 -9.95
N GLN A 334 -8.15 9.14 -9.98
CA GLN A 334 -7.97 7.83 -9.32
C GLN A 334 -8.10 7.91 -7.80
N ALA A 335 -7.56 8.96 -7.17
CA ALA A 335 -7.71 9.19 -5.73
C ALA A 335 -9.19 9.43 -5.37
N GLU A 336 -9.89 10.28 -6.14
CA GLU A 336 -11.32 10.53 -5.96
C GLU A 336 -12.15 9.24 -6.16
N LEU A 337 -11.78 8.39 -7.12
CA LEU A 337 -12.43 7.11 -7.39
C LEU A 337 -12.35 6.19 -6.16
N ALA A 338 -11.15 6.03 -5.58
CA ALA A 338 -10.94 5.20 -4.40
C ALA A 338 -11.78 5.70 -3.20
N GLU A 339 -11.71 7.00 -2.90
CA GLU A 339 -12.48 7.63 -1.82
C GLU A 339 -14.00 7.48 -2.03
N THR A 340 -14.46 7.64 -3.27
CA THR A 340 -15.87 7.53 -3.62
C THR A 340 -16.40 6.10 -3.48
N ILE A 341 -15.62 5.09 -3.89
CA ILE A 341 -15.99 3.68 -3.71
C ILE A 341 -16.12 3.35 -2.22
N GLN A 342 -15.15 3.75 -1.41
CA GLN A 342 -15.17 3.50 0.04
C GLN A 342 -16.39 4.15 0.70
N ALA A 343 -16.67 5.41 0.38
CA ALA A 343 -17.86 6.11 0.87
C ALA A 343 -19.17 5.42 0.42
N GLY A 344 -19.22 4.87 -0.80
CA GLY A 344 -20.37 4.10 -1.29
C GLY A 344 -20.59 2.80 -0.52
N ILE A 345 -19.51 2.09 -0.20
CA ILE A 345 -19.55 0.86 0.60
C ILE A 345 -20.00 1.16 2.04
N GLU A 346 -19.47 2.21 2.66
CA GLU A 346 -19.87 2.64 4.00
C GLU A 346 -21.35 3.03 4.06
N ALA A 347 -21.82 3.83 3.10
CA ALA A 347 -23.24 4.20 2.98
C ALA A 347 -24.13 2.96 2.83
N ARG A 348 -23.74 2.01 1.98
CA ARG A 348 -24.45 0.74 1.80
C ARG A 348 -24.52 -0.08 3.09
N LYS A 349 -23.40 -0.21 3.82
CA LYS A 349 -23.35 -0.92 5.12
C LYS A 349 -24.23 -0.25 6.17
N ALA A 350 -24.39 1.07 6.10
CA ALA A 350 -25.29 1.84 6.96
C ALA A 350 -26.77 1.77 6.53
N GLY A 351 -27.09 1.15 5.38
CA GLY A 351 -28.44 1.12 4.82
C GLY A 351 -28.87 2.44 4.16
N ASP A 352 -27.93 3.36 3.90
CA ASP A 352 -28.16 4.60 3.15
C ASP A 352 -28.01 4.36 1.64
N ASP A 353 -29.04 3.72 1.08
CA ASP A 353 -29.10 3.37 -0.34
C ASP A 353 -29.00 4.60 -1.26
N HIS A 354 -29.49 5.77 -0.80
CA HIS A 354 -29.45 6.99 -1.59
C HIS A 354 -28.01 7.49 -1.76
N THR A 355 -27.29 7.64 -0.66
CA THR A 355 -25.88 8.05 -0.70
C THR A 355 -25.03 6.99 -1.41
N ALA A 356 -25.27 5.71 -1.15
CA ALA A 356 -24.56 4.63 -1.83
C ALA A 356 -24.74 4.69 -3.36
N THR A 357 -25.96 4.94 -3.85
CA THR A 357 -26.24 5.08 -5.28
C THR A 357 -25.49 6.27 -5.88
N ILE A 358 -25.52 7.43 -5.23
CA ILE A 358 -24.80 8.63 -5.70
C ILE A 358 -23.29 8.36 -5.79
N LYS A 359 -22.73 7.75 -4.73
CA LYS A 359 -21.29 7.45 -4.67
C LYS A 359 -20.89 6.42 -5.71
N PHE A 360 -21.59 5.28 -5.81
CA PHE A 360 -21.26 4.30 -6.86
C PHE A 360 -21.49 4.83 -8.28
N GLY A 361 -22.45 5.74 -8.49
CA GLY A 361 -22.63 6.43 -9.76
C GLY A 361 -21.43 7.28 -10.14
N ARG A 362 -20.95 8.11 -9.20
CA ARG A 362 -19.72 8.91 -9.40
C ARG A 362 -18.48 8.01 -9.59
N ALA A 363 -18.38 6.91 -8.87
CA ALA A 363 -17.30 5.95 -9.05
C ALA A 363 -17.33 5.29 -10.45
N ALA A 364 -18.50 4.92 -10.96
CA ALA A 364 -18.64 4.38 -12.30
C ALA A 364 -18.23 5.40 -13.37
N GLN A 365 -18.57 6.68 -13.18
CA GLN A 365 -18.14 7.77 -14.05
C GLN A 365 -16.62 7.93 -14.06
N LEU A 366 -15.99 8.01 -12.89
CA LEU A 366 -14.53 8.16 -12.76
C LEU A 366 -13.78 6.94 -13.31
N ALA A 367 -14.28 5.73 -13.08
CA ALA A 367 -13.69 4.50 -13.63
C ALA A 367 -13.77 4.47 -15.17
N HIS A 368 -14.89 4.94 -15.75
CA HIS A 368 -15.06 5.07 -17.19
C HIS A 368 -14.13 6.13 -17.80
N GLU A 369 -14.10 7.34 -17.23
CA GLU A 369 -13.28 8.47 -17.70
C GLU A 369 -11.77 8.15 -17.66
N SER A 370 -11.33 7.36 -16.68
CA SER A 370 -9.94 6.94 -16.53
C SER A 370 -9.58 5.66 -17.27
N GLY A 371 -10.55 4.98 -17.88
CA GLY A 371 -10.34 3.68 -18.54
C GLY A 371 -9.96 2.55 -17.57
N ASN A 372 -10.29 2.68 -16.28
CA ASN A 372 -10.03 1.65 -15.28
C ASN A 372 -11.06 0.52 -15.39
N GLN A 373 -10.81 -0.38 -16.34
CA GLN A 373 -11.72 -1.47 -16.64
C GLN A 373 -11.81 -2.50 -15.50
N ALA A 374 -10.72 -2.77 -14.80
CA ALA A 374 -10.72 -3.67 -13.64
C ALA A 374 -11.66 -3.17 -12.52
N THR A 375 -11.58 -1.88 -12.18
CA THR A 375 -12.50 -1.27 -11.19
C THR A 375 -13.94 -1.22 -11.72
N SER A 376 -14.14 -0.99 -13.02
CA SER A 376 -15.47 -1.01 -13.63
C SER A 376 -16.13 -2.39 -13.52
N GLU A 377 -15.37 -3.45 -13.78
CA GLU A 377 -15.82 -4.85 -13.63
C GLU A 377 -16.14 -5.18 -12.17
N LEU A 378 -15.32 -4.73 -11.22
CA LEU A 378 -15.60 -4.86 -9.79
C LEU A 378 -16.84 -4.07 -9.35
N LEU A 379 -17.03 -2.84 -9.83
CA LEU A 379 -18.23 -2.06 -9.55
C LEU A 379 -19.49 -2.78 -10.05
N ALA A 380 -19.42 -3.41 -11.23
CA ALA A 380 -20.52 -4.13 -11.83
C ALA A 380 -20.98 -5.37 -11.02
N THR A 381 -20.18 -5.88 -10.09
CA THR A 381 -20.60 -6.95 -9.16
C THR A 381 -21.46 -6.43 -8.02
N VAL A 382 -21.34 -5.13 -7.68
CA VAL A 382 -22.03 -4.49 -6.55
C VAL A 382 -23.23 -3.64 -7.00
N VAL A 383 -23.14 -3.05 -8.19
CA VAL A 383 -24.19 -2.25 -8.82
C VAL A 383 -24.47 -2.71 -10.26
N GLU A 384 -25.66 -2.43 -10.76
CA GLU A 384 -25.97 -2.49 -12.18
C GLU A 384 -25.67 -1.12 -12.79
N ILE A 385 -24.74 -1.08 -13.74
CA ILE A 385 -24.36 0.15 -14.43
C ILE A 385 -25.26 0.26 -15.67
N GLU A 386 -26.17 1.22 -15.67
CA GLU A 386 -27.07 1.49 -16.79
C GLU A 386 -26.38 2.41 -17.81
N ASP A 387 -25.68 3.43 -17.31
CA ASP A 387 -24.85 4.33 -18.11
C ASP A 387 -23.68 4.85 -17.28
N ALA A 388 -22.47 4.40 -17.62
CA ALA A 388 -21.26 4.80 -16.92
C ALA A 388 -20.88 6.27 -17.18
N ALA A 389 -21.20 6.82 -18.36
CA ALA A 389 -20.81 8.20 -18.72
C ALA A 389 -21.60 9.24 -17.91
N THR A 390 -22.86 8.93 -17.58
CA THR A 390 -23.70 9.79 -16.74
C THR A 390 -23.70 9.38 -15.26
N GLY A 391 -23.03 8.28 -14.91
CA GLY A 391 -23.01 7.73 -13.56
C GLY A 391 -24.36 7.13 -13.12
N THR A 392 -25.19 6.71 -14.07
CA THR A 392 -26.50 6.11 -13.78
C THR A 392 -26.33 4.65 -13.39
N VAL A 393 -26.56 4.35 -12.10
CA VAL A 393 -26.42 3.01 -11.54
C VAL A 393 -27.62 2.64 -10.67
N ARG A 394 -27.87 1.33 -10.55
CA ARG A 394 -28.86 0.77 -9.63
C ARG A 394 -28.19 -0.22 -8.68
N LEU A 395 -28.41 -0.07 -7.38
CA LEU A 395 -27.88 -1.02 -6.40
C LEU A 395 -28.42 -2.43 -6.66
N ARG A 396 -27.53 -3.42 -6.63
CA ARG A 396 -27.95 -4.82 -6.64
C ARG A 396 -28.56 -5.19 -5.29
N ARG A 397 -29.74 -5.82 -5.33
CA ARG A 397 -30.46 -6.28 -4.14
C ARG A 397 -29.71 -7.34 -3.34
N LYS A 398 -28.90 -8.16 -4.03
CA LYS A 398 -28.06 -9.21 -3.43
C LYS A 398 -26.68 -9.07 -4.03
N VAL A 399 -25.67 -8.93 -3.17
CA VAL A 399 -24.25 -8.88 -3.52
C VAL A 399 -23.56 -9.89 -2.63
N ALA A 400 -22.65 -10.68 -3.21
CA ALA A 400 -21.87 -11.61 -2.40
C ALA A 400 -20.90 -10.81 -1.53
N ALA A 401 -20.74 -11.19 -0.26
CA ALA A 401 -19.85 -10.48 0.65
C ALA A 401 -18.41 -10.40 0.10
N ALA A 402 -17.95 -11.45 -0.58
CA ALA A 402 -16.64 -11.48 -1.23
C ALA A 402 -16.49 -10.43 -2.34
N ASP A 403 -17.56 -10.13 -3.09
CA ASP A 403 -17.54 -9.13 -4.16
C ASP A 403 -17.44 -7.71 -3.59
N GLU A 404 -18.22 -7.43 -2.54
CA GLU A 404 -18.15 -6.15 -1.83
C GLU A 404 -16.77 -5.94 -1.18
N MET A 405 -16.23 -6.98 -0.53
CA MET A 405 -14.90 -6.94 0.06
C MET A 405 -13.80 -6.79 -1.00
N ALA A 406 -13.92 -7.45 -2.16
CA ALA A 406 -12.97 -7.29 -3.27
C ALA A 406 -13.00 -5.87 -3.85
N LEU A 407 -14.19 -5.28 -4.00
CA LEU A 407 -14.31 -3.87 -4.40
C LEU A 407 -13.68 -2.95 -3.35
N ASP A 408 -13.89 -3.22 -2.05
CA ASP A 408 -13.30 -2.45 -0.96
C ASP A 408 -11.77 -2.53 -0.98
N THR A 409 -11.19 -3.74 -0.98
CA THR A 409 -9.73 -3.94 -0.91
C THR A 409 -9.01 -3.44 -2.15
N ARG A 410 -9.63 -3.54 -3.32
CA ARG A 410 -9.00 -3.19 -4.61
C ARG A 410 -9.34 -1.78 -5.07
N SER A 411 -10.19 -1.04 -4.36
CA SER A 411 -10.54 0.35 -4.69
C SER A 411 -9.34 1.29 -4.75
N THR A 412 -8.27 0.98 -4.01
CA THR A 412 -7.03 1.77 -4.01
C THR A 412 -6.06 1.37 -5.13
N LYS A 413 -6.33 0.32 -5.90
CA LYS A 413 -5.49 -0.05 -7.06
C LYS A 413 -5.74 0.91 -8.20
N THR A 414 -4.65 1.46 -8.73
CA THR A 414 -4.69 2.47 -9.79
C THR A 414 -4.24 1.87 -11.11
N VAL A 415 -4.57 2.57 -12.20
CA VAL A 415 -4.07 2.26 -13.53
C VAL A 415 -3.06 3.33 -13.90
N ARG A 416 -1.86 2.93 -14.33
CA ARG A 416 -0.83 3.86 -14.80
C ARG A 416 -1.32 4.64 -16.02
N VAL A 417 -0.99 5.93 -16.06
CA VAL A 417 -1.14 6.73 -17.29
C VAL A 417 -0.27 6.10 -18.37
N GLY A 418 -0.87 5.59 -19.45
CA GLY A 418 -0.11 5.12 -20.60
C GLY A 418 0.86 6.22 -21.04
N ARG A 419 2.17 5.90 -21.08
CA ARG A 419 3.18 6.79 -21.68
C ARG A 419 2.80 6.94 -23.15
N GLY A 420 1.97 7.93 -23.45
CA GLY A 420 1.68 8.34 -24.81
C GLY A 420 2.99 8.71 -25.48
N GLN A 421 3.16 8.20 -26.70
CA GLN A 421 4.22 8.55 -27.64
C GLN A 421 4.44 10.06 -27.74
#